data_AF-A0A5E4PJZ3-F1
#
_entry.id   AF-A0A5E4PJZ3-F1
#
_cell.length_a   1.000
_cell.length_b   1.000
_cell.length_c   1.000
_cell.angle_alpha   90.00
_cell.angle_beta   90.00
_cell.angle_gamma   90.00
#
_symmetry.space_group_name_H-M   'P 1'
#
loop_
_entity.id
_entity.type
_entity.pdbx_description
1 polymer ?
#
loop_
_entity_poly.entity_id
_entity_poly.type
_entity_poly.pdbx_seq_one_letter_code
_entity_poly.pdbx_strand_id
1 'polypeptide(L)'
;MMLKKWIVLLLSTAFVLAACHSPVYNQTEGNIADVKIKAAKERVISDNKAKPLPPLLIKKGLYVDTTPISLSKRPSWLNNHIVVRGDQLPFSYYSRVIAAGAGSKVLTKYQVGMDPTSNVSINYSGTIRGALDMLAAKSGYVYSINNNMIYWQAFITRTFDIAFMPGDSDYLLGKKSSGGGANTAEQGTTAQVSNYTTSDSSDSEYSNLSGKVSIWKDLQATIAQMLSADGKVTVSQASTSVTVRDRPTNVQLVGQYIYNLNSNLSKQVLVKVQVLEVSLENAYNYGIDWAIITNAFHNSPFTLNANYGTPIAITALNTASGASTTGVPTLGTVATVPEGKNPIPSYTILLKALNQQGKTSVVSEPRVLCLNNQVSVVRIVKSEGYVASIQNTATPGVSSTTNTVTSQVTPGMLVTGLTLYILPKILNDRIYLSVNADLSTNDGFKQFGPTNSEIQLPSITEKHFNQRSMVKSGDTLILSGFRQVTNRTGANQFLTSQALGGKAAEQVNTETVVLITPILLHGSA
;
A
#
# COMPACT_ATOMS: atom_id res chain seq x y z
N MET A 1 -10.79 78.49 -96.96
CA MET A 1 -11.09 77.06 -96.70
C MET A 1 -9.92 76.26 -96.08
N MET A 2 -8.77 76.85 -95.73
CA MET A 2 -7.62 76.12 -95.14
C MET A 2 -7.49 76.20 -93.60
N LEU A 3 -8.01 77.24 -92.95
CA LEU A 3 -7.85 77.44 -91.50
C LEU A 3 -8.60 76.41 -90.63
N LYS A 4 -9.74 75.89 -91.12
CA LYS A 4 -10.56 74.91 -90.39
C LYS A 4 -9.91 73.53 -90.27
N LYS A 5 -9.05 73.14 -91.22
CA LYS A 5 -8.36 71.84 -91.19
C LYS A 5 -7.21 71.81 -90.17
N TRP A 6 -6.51 72.92 -89.98
CA TRP A 6 -5.41 73.00 -89.02
C TRP A 6 -5.88 72.99 -87.57
N ILE A 7 -7.03 73.59 -87.27
CA ILE A 7 -7.58 73.59 -85.90
C ILE A 7 -8.02 72.18 -85.48
N VAL A 8 -8.62 71.40 -86.38
CA VAL A 8 -9.04 70.02 -86.09
C VAL A 8 -7.82 69.11 -85.89
N LEU A 9 -6.74 69.31 -86.66
CA LEU A 9 -5.51 68.54 -86.49
C LEU A 9 -4.83 68.85 -85.15
N LEU A 10 -4.73 70.13 -84.77
CA LEU A 10 -4.13 70.54 -83.50
C LEU A 10 -4.93 70.05 -82.29
N LEU A 11 -6.26 70.11 -82.34
CA LEU A 11 -7.12 69.62 -81.26
C LEU A 11 -7.06 68.08 -81.11
N SER A 12 -6.94 67.36 -82.23
CA SER A 12 -6.71 65.92 -82.26
C SER A 12 -5.37 65.55 -81.62
N THR A 13 -4.28 66.26 -81.95
CA THR A 13 -2.97 65.97 -81.37
C THR A 13 -2.90 66.27 -79.87
N ALA A 14 -3.56 67.32 -79.38
CA ALA A 14 -3.57 67.66 -77.96
C ALA A 14 -4.29 66.60 -77.11
N PHE A 15 -5.39 66.01 -77.62
CA PHE A 15 -6.11 64.95 -76.91
C PHE A 15 -5.33 63.64 -76.82
N VAL A 16 -4.52 63.31 -77.83
CA VAL A 16 -3.70 62.09 -77.84
C VAL A 16 -2.53 62.20 -76.85
N LEU A 17 -1.90 63.38 -76.70
CA LEU A 17 -0.82 63.55 -75.72
C LEU A 17 -1.31 63.59 -74.27
N ALA A 18 -2.51 64.14 -73.99
CA ALA A 18 -3.08 64.13 -72.64
C ALA A 18 -3.54 62.73 -72.19
N ALA A 19 -3.90 61.84 -73.12
CA ALA A 19 -4.29 60.47 -72.82
C ALA A 19 -3.12 59.58 -72.36
N CYS A 20 -1.88 60.00 -72.59
CA CYS A 20 -0.69 59.22 -72.20
C CYS A 20 -0.26 59.47 -70.73
N HIS A 21 -0.93 60.37 -70.01
CA HIS A 21 -0.64 60.69 -68.61
C HIS A 21 -1.85 60.36 -67.72
N SER A 22 -2.38 59.13 -67.82
CA SER A 22 -3.54 58.72 -67.01
C SER A 22 -3.11 58.47 -65.55
N PRO A 23 -3.82 59.02 -64.56
CA PRO A 23 -3.51 58.83 -63.13
C PRO A 23 -3.64 57.37 -62.68
N VAL A 24 -4.32 56.53 -63.47
CA VAL A 24 -4.51 55.10 -63.20
C VAL A 24 -3.18 54.34 -63.29
N TYR A 25 -2.30 54.70 -64.24
CA TYR A 25 -1.01 54.02 -64.40
C TYR A 25 -0.07 54.24 -63.20
N ASN A 26 0.02 55.48 -62.69
CA ASN A 26 0.83 55.79 -61.51
C ASN A 26 0.27 55.16 -60.23
N GLN A 27 -1.05 55.05 -60.09
CA GLN A 27 -1.65 54.31 -58.97
C GLN A 27 -1.36 52.81 -59.05
N THR A 28 -1.31 52.22 -60.24
CA THR A 28 -0.95 50.80 -60.38
C THR A 28 0.52 50.53 -60.05
N GLU A 29 1.46 51.39 -60.44
CA GLU A 29 2.86 51.21 -60.02
C GLU A 29 3.04 51.36 -58.51
N GLY A 30 2.38 52.35 -57.88
CA GLY A 30 2.41 52.52 -56.43
C GLY A 30 1.85 51.31 -55.67
N ASN A 31 0.74 50.75 -56.14
CA ASN A 31 0.13 49.57 -55.54
C ASN A 31 0.99 48.30 -55.74
N ILE A 32 1.65 48.16 -56.90
CA ILE A 32 2.56 47.03 -57.15
C ILE A 32 3.80 47.12 -56.25
N ALA A 33 4.33 48.33 -56.03
CA ALA A 33 5.45 48.55 -55.12
C ALA A 33 5.08 48.23 -53.67
N ASP A 34 3.92 48.67 -53.19
CA ASP A 34 3.46 48.40 -51.82
C ASP A 34 3.16 46.91 -51.59
N VAL A 35 2.59 46.23 -52.59
CA VAL A 35 2.38 44.77 -52.54
C VAL A 35 3.71 44.01 -52.52
N LYS A 36 4.72 44.43 -53.28
CA LYS A 36 6.07 43.83 -53.22
C LYS A 36 6.72 44.00 -51.85
N ILE A 37 6.57 45.18 -51.24
CA ILE A 37 7.12 45.45 -49.89
C ILE A 37 6.38 44.61 -48.83
N LYS A 38 5.05 44.52 -48.89
CA LYS A 38 4.26 43.67 -47.99
C LYS A 38 4.60 42.18 -48.16
N ALA A 39 4.71 41.70 -49.40
CA ALA A 39 5.09 40.31 -49.67
C ALA A 39 6.52 39.98 -49.20
N ALA A 40 7.47 40.92 -49.33
CA ALA A 40 8.82 40.76 -48.80
C ALA A 40 8.82 40.72 -47.26
N LYS A 41 8.02 41.58 -46.61
CA LYS A 41 7.88 41.61 -45.15
C LYS A 41 7.23 40.33 -44.62
N GLU A 42 6.21 39.82 -45.29
CA GLU A 42 5.58 38.54 -44.95
C GLU A 42 6.53 37.36 -45.16
N ARG A 43 7.36 37.36 -46.21
CA ARG A 43 8.42 36.34 -46.40
C ARG A 43 9.43 36.34 -45.26
N VAL A 44 9.86 37.50 -44.78
CA VAL A 44 10.80 37.60 -43.63
C VAL A 44 10.14 37.10 -42.34
N ILE A 45 8.83 37.33 -42.16
CA ILE A 45 8.08 36.81 -41.01
C ILE A 45 7.92 35.28 -41.11
N SER A 46 7.64 34.75 -42.31
CA SER A 46 7.54 33.31 -42.53
C SER A 46 8.90 32.62 -42.36
N ASP A 47 10.00 33.22 -42.83
CA ASP A 47 11.36 32.67 -42.64
C ASP A 47 11.78 32.68 -41.17
N ASN A 48 11.43 33.73 -40.41
CA ASN A 48 11.68 33.75 -38.97
C ASN A 48 10.81 32.74 -38.20
N LYS A 49 9.61 32.41 -38.69
CA LYS A 49 8.80 31.30 -38.15
C LYS A 49 9.30 29.92 -38.57
N ALA A 50 9.97 29.81 -39.73
CA ALA A 50 10.54 28.58 -40.27
C ALA A 50 11.95 28.26 -39.74
N LYS A 51 12.58 29.18 -38.97
CA LYS A 51 13.79 28.84 -38.23
C LYS A 51 13.46 27.66 -37.29
N PRO A 52 14.17 26.52 -37.43
CA PRO A 52 13.99 25.43 -36.49
C PRO A 52 14.28 25.99 -35.10
N LEU A 53 13.31 25.86 -34.20
CA LEU A 53 13.49 26.11 -32.77
C LEU A 53 14.79 25.39 -32.36
N PRO A 54 15.64 26.01 -31.52
CA PRO A 54 16.87 25.35 -31.08
C PRO A 54 16.50 23.95 -30.59
N PRO A 55 17.28 22.91 -30.93
CA PRO A 55 16.93 21.54 -30.60
C PRO A 55 16.61 21.48 -29.11
N LEU A 56 15.41 20.99 -28.81
CA LEU A 56 14.95 20.82 -27.44
C LEU A 56 15.91 19.83 -26.80
N LEU A 57 16.88 20.35 -26.04
CA LEU A 57 17.81 19.57 -25.25
C LEU A 57 16.98 18.96 -24.12
N ILE A 58 16.32 17.84 -24.41
CA ILE A 58 15.69 17.00 -23.42
C ILE A 58 16.82 16.37 -22.62
N LYS A 59 17.30 17.09 -21.60
CA LYS A 59 18.05 16.47 -20.52
C LYS A 59 17.06 15.57 -19.80
N LYS A 60 17.20 14.25 -19.97
CA LYS A 60 16.46 13.28 -19.15
C LYS A 60 16.87 13.48 -17.69
N GLY A 61 16.00 14.12 -16.92
CA GLY A 61 16.16 14.43 -15.51
C GLY A 61 15.09 15.42 -15.06
N LEU A 62 14.72 15.41 -13.78
CA LEU A 62 13.83 16.42 -13.22
C LEU A 62 14.38 17.83 -13.49
N TYR A 63 13.50 18.79 -13.79
CA TYR A 63 13.86 20.19 -13.88
C TYR A 63 14.34 20.65 -12.49
N VAL A 64 15.66 20.68 -12.29
CA VAL A 64 16.27 21.28 -11.11
C VAL A 64 16.51 22.74 -11.46
N ASP A 65 15.82 23.64 -10.77
CA ASP A 65 16.12 25.06 -10.83
C ASP A 65 17.62 25.27 -10.51
N THR A 66 18.36 25.79 -11.48
CA THR A 66 19.80 26.05 -11.37
C THR A 66 20.11 27.46 -10.90
N THR A 67 19.08 28.24 -10.56
CA THR A 67 19.33 29.45 -9.77
C THR A 67 20.10 29.00 -8.52
N PRO A 68 21.30 29.56 -8.28
CA PRO A 68 22.06 29.18 -7.11
C PRO A 68 21.19 29.50 -5.90
N ILE A 69 20.71 28.45 -5.23
CA ILE A 69 20.12 28.59 -3.91
C ILE A 69 21.13 29.41 -3.13
N SER A 70 20.70 30.57 -2.63
CA SER A 70 21.54 31.40 -1.78
C SER A 70 21.78 30.63 -0.49
N LEU A 71 22.72 29.69 -0.51
CA LEU A 71 23.34 29.13 0.68
C LEU A 71 23.80 30.35 1.46
N SER A 72 23.19 30.57 2.62
CA SER A 72 23.48 31.73 3.46
C SER A 72 24.99 31.98 3.45
N LYS A 73 25.40 33.12 2.89
CA LYS A 73 26.82 33.42 2.66
C LYS A 73 27.46 33.45 4.04
N ARG A 74 28.11 32.35 4.41
CA ARG A 74 28.68 32.19 5.74
C ARG A 74 29.66 33.34 5.98
N PRO A 75 29.66 33.97 7.17
CA PRO A 75 30.50 35.12 7.38
C PRO A 75 31.98 34.76 7.23
N SER A 76 32.77 35.62 6.59
CA SER A 76 34.20 35.39 6.34
C SER A 76 35.02 35.26 7.63
N TRP A 77 34.56 35.87 8.73
CA TRP A 77 35.22 35.80 10.04
C TRP A 77 35.28 34.40 10.64
N LEU A 78 34.45 33.46 10.18
CA LEU A 78 34.41 32.08 10.69
C LEU A 78 35.72 31.31 10.45
N ASN A 79 36.48 31.73 9.42
CA ASN A 79 37.74 31.12 9.01
C ASN A 79 38.97 31.74 9.68
N ASN A 80 38.80 32.80 10.48
CA ASN A 80 39.92 33.41 11.19
C ASN A 80 40.52 32.43 12.20
N HIS A 81 41.82 32.54 12.43
CA HIS A 81 42.53 31.67 13.37
C HIS A 81 42.44 32.21 14.79
N ILE A 82 42.12 31.34 15.76
CA ILE A 82 42.06 31.66 17.19
C ILE A 82 42.75 30.57 18.01
N VAL A 83 43.37 30.98 19.11
CA VAL A 83 43.94 30.09 20.12
C VAL A 83 43.22 30.36 21.43
N VAL A 84 42.62 29.32 22.00
CA VAL A 84 41.88 29.39 23.25
C VAL A 84 42.43 28.31 24.18
N ARG A 85 42.91 28.73 25.35
CA ARG A 85 43.44 27.84 26.38
C ARG A 85 42.87 28.24 27.73
N GLY A 86 42.24 27.30 28.41
CA GLY A 86 41.76 27.49 29.77
C GLY A 86 41.27 26.19 30.36
N ASP A 87 41.49 26.06 31.67
CA ASP A 87 40.98 24.96 32.48
C ASP A 87 39.89 25.51 33.41
N GLN A 88 38.72 24.85 33.41
CA GLN A 88 37.58 25.13 34.30
C GLN A 88 37.05 26.57 34.28
N LEU A 89 37.17 27.29 33.16
CA LEU A 89 36.59 28.63 33.03
C LEU A 89 35.08 28.56 32.72
N PRO A 90 34.29 29.58 33.12
CA PRO A 90 32.87 29.68 32.77
C PRO A 90 32.64 29.70 31.26
N PHE A 91 31.59 29.04 30.79
CA PHE A 91 31.18 29.02 29.38
C PHE A 91 31.08 30.43 28.76
N SER A 92 30.51 31.39 29.50
CA SER A 92 30.36 32.79 29.08
C SER A 92 31.68 33.51 28.79
N TYR A 93 32.78 33.08 29.42
CA TYR A 93 34.10 33.61 29.15
C TYR A 93 34.58 33.14 27.76
N TYR A 94 34.49 31.84 27.47
CA TYR A 94 34.92 31.30 26.18
C TYR A 94 34.11 31.82 25.02
N SER A 95 32.78 31.87 25.13
CA SER A 95 31.91 32.42 24.08
C SER A 95 32.29 33.87 23.75
N ARG A 96 32.57 34.70 24.76
CA ARG A 96 32.97 36.10 24.59
C ARG A 96 34.37 36.24 23.99
N VAL A 97 35.33 35.42 24.42
CA VAL A 97 36.69 35.40 23.86
C VAL A 97 36.67 34.96 22.39
N ILE A 98 35.89 33.93 22.06
CA ILE A 98 35.75 33.46 20.67
C ILE A 98 35.07 34.52 19.80
N ALA A 99 34.03 35.20 20.30
CA ALA A 99 33.39 36.30 19.60
C ALA A 99 34.32 37.52 19.41
N ALA A 100 35.15 37.83 20.42
CA ALA A 100 36.15 38.90 20.29
C ALA A 100 37.21 38.57 19.23
N GLY A 101 37.63 37.30 19.13
CA GLY A 101 38.53 36.84 18.06
C GLY A 101 37.91 36.85 16.66
N ALA A 102 36.57 36.80 16.56
CA ALA A 102 35.84 36.91 15.30
C ALA A 102 35.75 38.33 14.74
N GLY A 103 36.02 39.34 15.58
CA GLY A 103 36.04 40.76 15.21
C GLY A 103 35.19 41.63 16.13
N SER A 104 35.47 42.93 16.14
CA SER A 104 34.89 43.91 17.10
C SER A 104 33.37 44.10 17.02
N LYS A 105 32.70 43.51 16.02
CA LYS A 105 31.26 43.65 15.78
C LYS A 105 30.48 42.34 15.98
N VAL A 106 31.09 41.29 16.53
CA VAL A 106 30.39 40.01 16.78
C VAL A 106 29.88 39.94 18.22
N LEU A 107 28.58 39.71 18.38
CA LEU A 107 27.92 39.65 19.69
C LEU A 107 27.44 38.24 19.99
N THR A 108 27.55 37.81 21.25
CA THR A 108 26.98 36.54 21.73
C THR A 108 25.70 36.79 22.50
N LYS A 109 24.62 36.10 22.15
CA LYS A 109 23.38 36.11 22.92
C LYS A 109 23.07 34.70 23.41
N TYR A 110 22.56 34.60 24.63
CA TYR A 110 22.19 33.34 25.26
C TYR A 110 20.66 33.22 25.30
N GLN A 111 20.16 32.01 25.12
CA GLN A 111 18.76 31.69 25.37
C GLN A 111 18.42 31.84 26.86
N VAL A 112 17.20 32.30 27.15
CA VAL A 112 16.68 32.41 28.52
C VAL A 112 16.63 31.01 29.16
N GLY A 113 17.25 30.86 30.34
CA GLY A 113 17.35 29.59 31.06
C GLY A 113 18.60 28.75 30.74
N MET A 114 19.55 29.27 29.98
CA MET A 114 20.89 28.70 29.82
C MET A 114 21.74 29.04 31.04
N ASP A 115 22.49 28.07 31.59
CA ASP A 115 23.49 28.34 32.63
C ASP A 115 24.81 28.81 31.99
N PRO A 116 25.13 30.12 32.06
CA PRO A 116 26.33 30.68 31.46
C PRO A 116 27.58 30.46 32.31
N THR A 117 27.42 29.86 33.51
CA THR A 117 28.48 29.62 34.49
C THR A 117 29.03 28.20 34.48
N SER A 118 28.47 27.32 33.65
CA SER A 118 28.99 25.97 33.47
C SER A 118 30.49 25.98 33.18
N ASN A 119 31.27 25.30 34.03
CA ASN A 119 32.73 25.22 33.89
C ASN A 119 33.07 24.28 32.74
N VAL A 120 33.87 24.76 31.79
CA VAL A 120 34.34 23.97 30.65
C VAL A 120 35.87 24.12 30.55
N SER A 121 36.56 23.03 30.25
CA SER A 121 38.00 23.08 29.93
C SER A 121 38.17 22.89 28.42
N ILE A 122 38.83 23.85 27.77
CA ILE A 122 39.07 23.82 26.33
C ILE A 122 40.51 24.21 26.05
N ASN A 123 41.20 23.34 25.32
CA ASN A 123 42.47 23.64 24.71
C ASN A 123 42.31 23.43 23.20
N TYR A 124 42.19 24.53 22.46
CA TYR A 124 41.97 24.51 21.02
C TYR A 124 42.79 25.58 20.30
N SER A 125 43.37 25.20 19.17
CA SER A 125 44.06 26.08 18.23
C SER A 125 43.56 25.74 16.83
N GLY A 126 43.01 26.72 16.13
CA GLY A 126 42.51 26.50 14.78
C GLY A 126 41.55 27.59 14.33
N THR A 127 40.59 27.23 13.48
CA THR A 127 39.58 28.18 12.99
C THR A 127 38.57 28.53 14.09
N ILE A 128 38.01 29.73 14.06
CA ILE A 128 36.91 30.12 14.96
C ILE A 128 35.75 29.15 14.86
N ARG A 129 35.45 28.64 13.66
CA ARG A 129 34.49 27.56 13.48
C ARG A 129 34.78 26.36 14.36
N GLY A 130 36.00 25.83 14.28
CA GLY A 130 36.39 24.66 15.07
C GLY A 130 36.39 24.95 16.57
N ALA A 131 36.70 26.18 16.98
CA ALA A 131 36.59 26.61 18.37
C ALA A 131 35.12 26.63 18.84
N LEU A 132 34.21 27.15 18.02
CA LEU A 132 32.76 27.15 18.30
C LEU A 132 32.18 25.73 18.32
N ASP A 133 32.57 24.88 17.37
CA ASP A 133 32.14 23.48 17.30
C ASP A 133 32.67 22.67 18.50
N MET A 134 33.92 22.89 18.93
CA MET A 134 34.49 22.25 20.11
C MET A 134 33.84 22.75 21.41
N LEU A 135 33.59 24.07 21.52
CA LEU A 135 32.87 24.66 22.66
C LEU A 135 31.46 24.08 22.75
N ALA A 136 30.74 24.02 21.63
CA ALA A 136 29.41 23.40 21.53
C ALA A 136 29.42 21.92 21.92
N ALA A 137 30.39 21.14 21.42
CA ALA A 137 30.51 19.72 21.72
C ALA A 137 30.84 19.45 23.20
N LYS A 138 31.67 20.31 23.83
CA LYS A 138 32.03 20.18 25.24
C LYS A 138 30.95 20.68 26.19
N SER A 139 30.22 21.74 25.82
CA SER A 139 29.16 22.31 26.66
C SER A 139 27.79 21.63 26.45
N GLY A 140 27.60 20.88 25.36
CA GLY A 140 26.31 20.31 24.97
C GLY A 140 25.31 21.35 24.45
N TYR A 141 25.78 22.55 24.10
CA TYR A 141 24.94 23.64 23.60
C TYR A 141 25.08 23.76 22.09
N VAL A 142 24.03 24.25 21.42
CA VAL A 142 24.09 24.55 19.99
C VAL A 142 24.15 26.05 19.79
N TYR A 143 24.90 26.47 18.80
CA TYR A 143 24.92 27.85 18.34
C TYR A 143 24.27 27.96 16.96
N SER A 144 23.56 29.06 16.74
CA SER A 144 23.14 29.51 15.42
C SER A 144 23.81 30.84 15.10
N ILE A 145 24.21 31.02 13.85
CA ILE A 145 24.88 32.24 13.40
C ILE A 145 23.89 33.02 12.53
N ASN A 146 23.58 34.23 12.97
CA ASN A 146 22.84 35.21 12.18
C ASN A 146 23.74 36.42 11.93
N ASN A 147 24.36 36.47 10.76
CA ASN A 147 25.30 37.51 10.32
C ASN A 147 26.47 37.76 11.30
N ASN A 148 26.27 38.68 12.24
CA ASN A 148 27.24 39.14 13.24
C ASN A 148 26.83 38.75 14.68
N MET A 149 25.83 37.88 14.85
CA MET A 149 25.37 37.44 16.15
C MET A 149 25.46 35.91 16.26
N ILE A 150 26.09 35.46 17.35
CA ILE A 150 26.14 34.04 17.75
C ILE A 150 25.06 33.83 18.80
N TYR A 151 24.06 33.04 18.48
CA TYR A 151 22.95 32.71 19.36
C TYR A 151 23.15 31.33 19.97
N TRP A 152 23.43 31.28 21.26
CA TRP A 152 23.59 30.04 22.01
C TRP A 152 22.27 29.55 22.58
N GLN A 153 22.00 28.27 22.39
CA GLN A 153 20.78 27.60 22.79
C GLN A 153 21.13 26.33 23.56
N ALA A 154 20.59 26.23 24.78
CA ALA A 154 20.71 25.02 25.58
C ALA A 154 19.65 23.98 25.21
N PHE A 155 18.47 24.44 24.77
CA PHE A 155 17.33 23.60 24.43
C PHE A 155 16.85 23.95 23.03
N ILE A 156 16.71 22.92 22.19
CA ILE A 156 16.10 23.06 20.88
C ILE A 156 14.76 22.34 20.88
N THR A 157 13.78 22.92 20.18
CA THR A 157 12.49 22.28 19.92
C THR A 157 12.47 21.80 18.48
N ARG A 158 12.20 20.51 18.25
CA ARG A 158 11.98 19.96 16.92
C ARG A 158 10.70 19.14 16.89
N THR A 159 9.95 19.29 15.81
CA THR A 159 8.77 18.50 15.51
C THR A 159 9.15 17.45 14.47
N PHE A 160 8.71 16.21 14.71
CA PHE A 160 8.93 15.08 13.83
C PHE A 160 7.57 14.49 13.43
N ASP A 161 7.39 14.25 12.14
CA ASP A 161 6.20 13.57 11.63
C ASP A 161 6.35 12.06 11.77
N ILE A 162 5.24 11.37 12.05
CA ILE A 162 5.22 9.91 12.22
C ILE A 162 4.37 9.31 11.11
N ALA A 163 4.93 8.28 10.46
CA ALA A 163 4.28 7.55 9.37
C ALA A 163 3.22 6.55 9.90
N PHE A 164 2.27 7.04 10.71
CA PHE A 164 1.17 6.24 11.25
C PHE A 164 -0.13 7.05 11.21
N MET A 165 -1.23 6.40 10.81
CA MET A 165 -2.54 7.04 10.72
C MET A 165 -3.07 7.39 12.12
N PRO A 166 -3.77 8.53 12.31
CA PRO A 166 -4.38 8.83 13.60
C PRO A 166 -5.47 7.79 13.94
N GLY A 167 -5.32 7.13 15.09
CA GLY A 167 -6.33 6.25 15.66
C GLY A 167 -5.72 5.27 16.66
N ASP A 168 -6.53 4.76 17.60
CA ASP A 168 -6.19 3.54 18.32
C ASP A 168 -6.58 2.36 17.41
N SER A 169 -5.62 1.50 17.07
CA SER A 169 -5.92 0.27 16.34
C SER A 169 -6.28 -0.81 17.34
N ASP A 170 -7.57 -1.00 17.57
CA ASP A 170 -8.09 -2.20 18.21
C ASP A 170 -8.06 -3.30 17.13
N TYR A 171 -7.18 -4.29 17.29
CA TYR A 171 -7.24 -5.48 16.45
C TYR A 171 -7.62 -6.68 17.29
N LEU A 172 -8.57 -7.44 16.75
CA LEU A 172 -8.95 -8.75 17.22
C LEU A 172 -8.61 -9.70 16.08
N LEU A 173 -7.66 -10.59 16.32
CA LEU A 173 -7.28 -11.58 15.34
C LEU A 173 -7.88 -12.95 15.70
N GLY A 174 -9.17 -13.08 15.43
CA GLY A 174 -9.98 -14.25 15.75
C GLY A 174 -11.46 -13.89 15.94
N LYS A 175 -12.35 -14.89 15.95
CA LYS A 175 -13.76 -14.71 16.27
C LYS A 175 -13.90 -14.66 17.80
N LYS A 176 -14.05 -13.47 18.38
CA LYS A 176 -14.66 -13.35 19.71
C LYS A 176 -16.14 -13.51 19.48
N SER A 177 -16.84 -14.43 20.16
CA SER A 177 -18.29 -14.32 20.19
C SER A 177 -18.60 -12.95 20.78
N SER A 178 -19.09 -12.05 19.93
CA SER A 178 -19.90 -10.96 20.41
C SER A 178 -21.14 -11.67 20.95
N GLY A 179 -21.10 -12.04 22.22
CA GLY A 179 -22.31 -12.26 23.00
C GLY A 179 -23.13 -11.00 22.85
N GLY A 180 -24.00 -10.99 21.85
CA GLY A 180 -25.03 -9.99 21.70
C GLY A 180 -25.79 -10.05 23.01
N GLY A 181 -25.72 -8.97 23.78
CA GLY A 181 -26.52 -8.81 24.97
C GLY A 181 -27.97 -9.07 24.58
N ALA A 182 -28.49 -10.22 25.01
CA ALA A 182 -29.89 -10.49 25.01
C ALA A 182 -30.50 -9.46 25.97
N ASN A 183 -30.98 -8.36 25.41
CA ASN A 183 -31.89 -7.46 26.11
C ASN A 183 -33.09 -8.32 26.50
N THR A 184 -33.20 -8.63 27.79
CA THR A 184 -34.46 -9.05 28.41
C THR A 184 -35.39 -7.84 28.35
N ALA A 185 -36.11 -7.71 27.24
CA ALA A 185 -37.20 -6.77 27.07
C ALA A 185 -38.49 -7.56 26.87
N GLU A 186 -39.50 -7.10 27.59
CA GLU A 186 -40.80 -7.72 27.81
C GLU A 186 -41.54 -8.10 26.54
N GLN A 187 -42.28 -9.20 26.70
CA GLN A 187 -43.54 -9.56 26.07
C GLN A 187 -44.20 -8.46 25.21
N GLY A 188 -43.97 -8.52 23.90
CA GLY A 188 -44.67 -7.72 22.90
C GLY A 188 -44.70 -8.48 21.57
N THR A 189 -45.87 -8.96 21.19
CA THR A 189 -46.10 -9.79 20.00
C THR A 189 -45.94 -8.96 18.72
N THR A 190 -44.75 -8.93 18.14
CA THR A 190 -44.55 -8.47 16.75
C THR A 190 -43.35 -9.20 16.14
N ALA A 191 -43.58 -9.87 15.01
CA ALA A 191 -42.60 -10.73 14.33
C ALA A 191 -41.33 -9.93 13.95
N GLN A 192 -40.24 -10.19 14.68
CA GLN A 192 -38.90 -9.74 14.35
C GLN A 192 -38.26 -10.71 13.34
N VAL A 193 -37.64 -10.15 12.30
CA VAL A 193 -36.80 -10.86 11.34
C VAL A 193 -35.54 -11.35 12.05
N SER A 194 -35.48 -12.64 12.38
CA SER A 194 -34.26 -13.27 12.88
C SER A 194 -33.26 -13.40 11.73
N ASN A 195 -32.23 -12.54 11.76
CA ASN A 195 -31.02 -12.75 10.98
C ASN A 195 -30.31 -13.98 11.54
N TYR A 196 -30.29 -15.09 10.78
CA TYR A 196 -29.50 -16.27 11.12
C TYR A 196 -28.02 -15.97 10.80
N THR A 197 -27.37 -15.16 11.64
CA THR A 197 -25.91 -15.12 11.69
C THR A 197 -25.47 -16.32 12.51
N THR A 198 -24.68 -17.21 11.91
CA THR A 198 -24.09 -18.40 12.55
C THR A 198 -23.21 -18.02 13.74
N SER A 199 -23.85 -17.83 14.90
CA SER A 199 -23.19 -17.86 16.20
C SER A 199 -22.88 -19.31 16.54
N ASP A 200 -21.91 -19.88 15.84
CA ASP A 200 -21.26 -21.10 16.28
C ASP A 200 -20.64 -20.83 17.66
N SER A 201 -21.27 -21.43 18.67
CA SER A 201 -20.94 -21.40 20.08
C SER A 201 -19.91 -22.49 20.41
N SER A 202 -18.83 -22.54 19.64
CA SER A 202 -17.57 -23.22 19.97
C SER A 202 -16.59 -22.19 20.55
N ASP A 203 -17.07 -21.51 21.60
CA ASP A 203 -16.39 -20.45 22.33
C ASP A 203 -15.24 -21.03 23.17
N SER A 204 -13.98 -20.98 22.67
CA SER A 204 -12.77 -20.68 23.47
C SER A 204 -11.40 -20.91 22.79
N GLU A 205 -11.31 -21.48 21.57
CA GLU A 205 -10.01 -22.00 21.08
C GLU A 205 -9.25 -21.20 20.02
N TYR A 206 -9.72 -20.01 19.61
CA TYR A 206 -9.03 -19.25 18.57
C TYR A 206 -8.32 -18.02 19.13
N SER A 207 -6.98 -18.10 19.17
CA SER A 207 -6.00 -17.01 19.36
C SER A 207 -6.64 -15.67 19.74
N ASN A 208 -6.96 -15.48 21.02
CA ASN A 208 -7.42 -14.20 21.59
C ASN A 208 -6.30 -13.13 21.57
N LEU A 209 -5.71 -12.87 20.40
CA LEU A 209 -4.84 -11.73 20.18
C LEU A 209 -5.75 -10.51 19.98
N SER A 210 -6.33 -10.08 21.10
CA SER A 210 -6.97 -8.78 21.25
C SER A 210 -5.96 -7.84 21.88
N GLY A 211 -5.49 -6.85 21.15
CA GLY A 211 -4.54 -5.89 21.68
C GLY A 211 -4.96 -4.47 21.34
N LYS A 212 -5.02 -3.61 22.36
CA LYS A 212 -4.99 -2.16 22.13
C LYS A 212 -3.54 -1.78 21.89
N VAL A 213 -3.12 -1.72 20.62
CA VAL A 213 -1.79 -1.23 20.30
C VAL A 213 -1.87 0.28 20.14
N SER A 214 -1.67 0.99 21.25
CA SER A 214 -1.50 2.44 21.24
C SER A 214 -0.03 2.78 20.95
N ILE A 215 0.37 2.73 19.67
CA ILE A 215 1.74 3.10 19.23
C ILE A 215 2.13 4.48 19.79
N TRP A 216 1.18 5.41 19.86
CA TRP A 216 1.38 6.75 20.41
C TRP A 216 1.80 6.76 21.88
N LYS A 217 1.25 5.86 22.72
CA LYS A 217 1.63 5.75 24.14
C LYS A 217 3.01 5.14 24.29
N ASP A 218 3.30 4.09 23.55
CA ASP A 218 4.60 3.42 23.57
C ASP A 218 5.70 4.36 23.07
N LEU A 219 5.41 5.12 22.02
CA LEU A 219 6.29 6.14 21.48
C LEU A 219 6.55 7.25 22.50
N GLN A 220 5.51 7.77 23.15
CA GLN A 220 5.66 8.78 24.20
C GLN A 220 6.53 8.26 25.36
N ALA A 221 6.27 7.04 25.83
CA ALA A 221 7.01 6.42 26.93
C ALA A 221 8.49 6.19 26.55
N THR A 222 8.74 5.69 25.34
CA THR A 222 10.11 5.44 24.85
C THR A 222 10.88 6.75 24.68
N ILE A 223 10.27 7.77 24.07
CA ILE A 223 10.92 9.08 23.92
C ILE A 223 11.14 9.72 25.30
N ALA A 224 10.20 9.60 26.23
CA ALA A 224 10.35 10.13 27.59
C ALA A 224 11.58 9.55 28.31
N GLN A 225 11.91 8.27 28.09
CA GLN A 225 13.11 7.64 28.66
C GLN A 225 14.42 8.11 28.00
N MET A 226 14.37 8.64 26.78
CA MET A 226 15.54 9.17 26.07
C MET A 226 15.83 10.65 26.37
N LEU A 227 14.93 11.33 27.09
CA LEU A 227 15.05 12.76 27.40
C LEU A 227 15.89 13.00 28.66
N SER A 228 16.43 14.21 28.77
CA SER A 228 17.00 14.74 30.01
C SER A 228 15.89 15.06 31.03
N ALA A 229 16.28 15.28 32.30
CA ALA A 229 15.38 15.74 33.37
C ALA A 229 14.55 17.00 33.02
N ASP A 230 15.11 17.90 32.21
CA ASP A 230 14.44 19.14 31.76
C ASP A 230 13.73 19.01 30.40
N GLY A 231 13.79 17.82 29.78
CA GLY A 231 13.22 17.56 28.47
C GLY A 231 11.70 17.47 28.51
N LYS A 232 11.04 17.99 27.46
CA LYS A 232 9.59 17.90 27.30
C LYS A 232 9.25 17.29 25.96
N VAL A 233 8.35 16.30 25.97
CA VAL A 233 7.74 15.71 24.78
C VAL A 233 6.25 16.01 24.76
N THR A 234 5.73 16.32 23.58
CA THR A 234 4.31 16.48 23.34
C THR A 234 3.96 15.68 22.09
N VAL A 235 3.06 14.73 22.25
CA VAL A 235 2.55 13.91 21.16
C VAL A 235 1.20 14.46 20.72
N SER A 236 1.05 14.72 19.43
CA SER A 236 -0.20 15.15 18.84
C SER A 236 -0.65 14.14 17.79
N GLN A 237 -1.49 13.20 18.21
CA GLN A 237 -2.06 12.18 17.35
C GLN A 237 -2.87 12.78 16.20
N ALA A 238 -3.62 13.86 16.46
CA ALA A 238 -4.41 14.55 15.43
C ALA A 238 -3.56 15.16 14.30
N SER A 239 -2.36 15.63 14.62
CA SER A 239 -1.41 16.17 13.62
C SER A 239 -0.38 15.14 13.17
N THR A 240 -0.49 13.88 13.61
CA THR A 240 0.48 12.81 13.37
C THR A 240 1.93 13.20 13.64
N SER A 241 2.17 14.06 14.64
CA SER A 241 3.48 14.65 14.89
C SER A 241 3.85 14.61 16.38
N VAL A 242 5.16 14.59 16.63
CA VAL A 242 5.74 14.61 17.97
C VAL A 242 6.71 15.76 18.07
N THR A 243 6.45 16.64 19.02
CA THR A 243 7.28 17.80 19.32
C THR A 243 8.12 17.51 20.55
N VAL A 244 9.43 17.64 20.40
CA VAL A 244 10.42 17.37 21.45
C VAL A 244 11.23 18.62 21.71
N ARG A 245 11.33 19.01 22.97
CA ARG A 245 12.19 20.09 23.45
C ARG A 245 13.20 19.52 24.44
N ASP A 246 14.47 19.47 24.06
CA ASP A 246 15.55 19.03 24.94
C ASP A 246 16.92 19.55 24.44
N ARG A 247 18.01 19.11 25.09
CA ARG A 247 19.38 19.28 24.63
C ARG A 247 19.54 18.75 23.21
N PRO A 248 20.34 19.42 22.36
CA PRO A 248 20.52 19.05 20.96
C PRO A 248 20.94 17.60 20.71
N THR A 249 21.78 17.04 21.57
CA THR A 249 22.24 15.64 21.50
C THR A 249 21.07 14.67 21.61
N ASN A 250 20.16 14.89 22.55
CA ASN A 250 19.01 14.01 22.78
C ASN A 250 17.98 14.17 21.67
N VAL A 251 17.73 15.40 21.23
CA VAL A 251 16.83 15.65 20.09
C VAL A 251 17.35 14.99 18.80
N GLN A 252 18.67 14.94 18.59
CA GLN A 252 19.26 14.21 17.47
C GLN A 252 19.07 12.69 17.60
N LEU A 253 19.28 12.13 18.80
CA LEU A 253 19.03 10.70 19.06
C LEU A 253 17.55 10.33 18.82
N VAL A 254 16.62 11.15 19.30
CA VAL A 254 15.19 10.97 19.05
C VAL A 254 14.87 11.06 17.56
N GLY A 255 15.50 12.00 16.83
CA GLY A 255 15.35 12.11 15.39
C GLY A 255 15.81 10.84 14.64
N GLN A 256 16.93 10.25 15.03
CA GLN A 256 17.40 8.97 14.46
C GLN A 256 16.45 7.81 14.78
N TYR A 257 15.94 7.76 16.01
CA TYR A 257 14.95 6.76 16.42
C TYR A 257 13.66 6.87 15.59
N ILE A 258 13.10 8.08 15.46
CA ILE A 258 11.87 8.31 14.68
C ILE A 258 12.09 8.02 13.19
N TYR A 259 13.26 8.36 12.64
CA TYR A 259 13.60 8.02 11.27
C TYR A 259 13.57 6.51 11.01
N ASN A 260 14.20 5.73 11.89
CA ASN A 260 14.19 4.27 11.81
C ASN A 260 12.78 3.70 12.03
N LEU A 261 12.01 4.27 12.95
CA LEU A 261 10.62 3.88 13.20
C LEU A 261 9.76 4.10 11.96
N ASN A 262 9.81 5.29 11.36
CA ASN A 262 9.07 5.63 10.14
C ASN A 262 9.48 4.75 8.95
N SER A 263 10.77 4.48 8.80
CA SER A 263 11.26 3.55 7.77
C SER A 263 10.70 2.14 7.94
N ASN A 264 10.46 1.69 9.17
CA ASN A 264 9.85 0.38 9.41
C ASN A 264 8.32 0.39 9.27
N LEU A 265 7.63 1.44 9.73
CA LEU A 265 6.18 1.57 9.63
C LEU A 265 5.68 1.78 8.19
N SER A 266 6.47 2.48 7.36
CA SER A 266 6.12 2.77 5.96
C SER A 266 6.27 1.59 5.00
N LYS A 267 6.89 0.48 5.42
CA LYS A 267 7.04 -0.71 4.58
C LYS A 267 5.67 -1.32 4.27
N GLN A 268 5.50 -1.75 3.03
CA GLN A 268 4.27 -2.33 2.52
C GLN A 268 4.52 -3.71 1.92
N VAL A 269 3.53 -4.60 2.06
CA VAL A 269 3.52 -5.91 1.44
C VAL A 269 2.21 -6.07 0.68
N LEU A 270 2.32 -6.44 -0.59
CA LEU A 270 1.19 -6.92 -1.38
C LEU A 270 1.03 -8.41 -1.10
N VAL A 271 -0.09 -8.80 -0.48
CA VAL A 271 -0.42 -10.19 -0.26
C VAL A 271 -1.41 -10.64 -1.33
N LYS A 272 -0.99 -11.62 -2.13
CA LYS A 272 -1.85 -12.31 -3.09
C LYS A 272 -2.29 -13.63 -2.47
N VAL A 273 -3.60 -13.83 -2.33
CA VAL A 273 -4.17 -15.10 -1.90
C VAL A 273 -4.90 -15.74 -3.07
N GLN A 274 -4.72 -17.04 -3.27
CA GLN A 274 -5.45 -17.83 -4.27
C GLN A 274 -6.06 -19.04 -3.59
N VAL A 275 -7.38 -19.19 -3.69
CA VAL A 275 -8.10 -20.36 -3.23
C VAL A 275 -8.36 -21.26 -4.43
N LEU A 276 -7.75 -22.43 -4.42
CA LEU A 276 -7.90 -23.45 -5.45
C LEU A 276 -8.82 -24.55 -4.93
N GLU A 277 -9.70 -25.03 -5.79
CA GLU A 277 -10.48 -26.23 -5.55
C GLU A 277 -10.09 -27.29 -6.58
N VAL A 278 -9.69 -28.45 -6.08
CA VAL A 278 -9.25 -29.59 -6.89
C VAL A 278 -10.30 -30.68 -6.75
N SER A 279 -11.02 -30.96 -7.83
CA SER A 279 -11.87 -32.15 -7.92
C SER A 279 -11.02 -33.32 -8.38
N LEU A 280 -10.73 -34.26 -7.47
CA LEU A 280 -9.86 -35.39 -7.72
C LEU A 280 -10.58 -36.44 -8.58
N GLU A 281 -9.85 -37.03 -9.53
CA GLU A 281 -10.36 -38.16 -10.31
C GLU A 281 -10.34 -39.47 -9.51
N ASN A 282 -11.18 -40.43 -9.89
CA ASN A 282 -11.37 -41.71 -9.18
C ASN A 282 -10.08 -42.53 -8.95
N ALA A 283 -8.98 -42.23 -9.65
CA ALA A 283 -7.67 -42.86 -9.43
C ALA A 283 -6.95 -42.36 -8.15
N TYR A 284 -7.31 -41.18 -7.64
CA TYR A 284 -6.64 -40.50 -6.52
C TYR A 284 -7.55 -40.36 -5.28
N ASN A 285 -8.14 -41.48 -4.83
CA ASN A 285 -9.11 -41.50 -3.71
C ASN A 285 -8.54 -41.08 -2.34
N TYR A 286 -7.21 -41.09 -2.18
CA TYR A 286 -6.54 -40.80 -0.91
C TYR A 286 -6.20 -39.31 -0.70
N GLY A 287 -6.42 -38.44 -1.68
CA GLY A 287 -6.09 -37.00 -1.61
C GLY A 287 -4.96 -36.62 -2.56
N ILE A 288 -4.52 -35.35 -2.50
CA ILE A 288 -3.37 -34.87 -3.27
C ILE A 288 -2.09 -35.61 -2.84
N ASP A 289 -1.41 -36.23 -3.82
CA ASP A 289 -0.10 -36.84 -3.62
C ASP A 289 1.00 -35.78 -3.79
N TRP A 290 1.52 -35.31 -2.66
CA TRP A 290 2.60 -34.32 -2.63
C TRP A 290 3.93 -34.85 -3.18
N ALA A 291 4.18 -36.16 -3.20
CA ALA A 291 5.40 -36.73 -3.78
C ALA A 291 5.39 -36.68 -5.32
N ILE A 292 4.23 -36.85 -5.93
CA ILE A 292 4.07 -36.63 -7.39
C ILE A 292 4.23 -35.13 -7.71
N ILE A 293 3.70 -34.25 -6.86
CA ILE A 293 3.89 -32.80 -7.02
C ILE A 293 5.38 -32.43 -6.91
N THR A 294 6.12 -32.95 -5.92
CA THR A 294 7.58 -32.68 -5.81
C THR A 294 8.33 -33.12 -7.06
N ASN A 295 7.97 -34.26 -7.67
CA ASN A 295 8.58 -34.72 -8.92
C ASN A 295 8.36 -33.76 -10.08
N ALA A 296 7.23 -33.04 -10.12
CA ALA A 296 6.98 -32.00 -11.13
C ALA A 296 7.91 -30.78 -10.98
N PHE A 297 8.48 -30.54 -9.79
CA PHE A 297 9.45 -29.47 -9.54
C PHE A 297 10.90 -29.87 -9.88
N HIS A 298 11.20 -31.15 -10.15
CA HIS A 298 12.58 -31.65 -10.36
C HIS A 298 13.31 -31.01 -11.54
N ASN A 299 12.60 -30.44 -12.53
CA ASN A 299 13.19 -29.75 -13.69
C ASN A 299 12.90 -28.25 -13.69
N SER A 300 12.66 -27.66 -12.52
CA SER A 300 12.26 -26.25 -12.39
C SER A 300 13.23 -25.45 -11.50
N PRO A 301 13.30 -24.11 -11.64
CA PRO A 301 14.12 -23.26 -10.76
C PRO A 301 13.54 -23.11 -9.35
N PHE A 302 12.53 -23.88 -8.98
CA PHE A 302 11.85 -23.81 -7.69
C PHE A 302 11.98 -25.15 -6.96
N THR A 303 12.16 -25.10 -5.65
CA THR A 303 12.14 -26.29 -4.79
C THR A 303 10.92 -26.28 -3.88
N LEU A 304 10.35 -27.45 -3.63
CA LEU A 304 9.24 -27.64 -2.71
C LEU A 304 9.78 -28.25 -1.41
N ASN A 305 9.78 -27.47 -0.33
CA ASN A 305 10.18 -27.99 0.99
C ASN A 305 8.94 -28.58 1.67
N ALA A 306 8.72 -29.88 1.48
CA ALA A 306 7.66 -30.65 2.13
C ALA A 306 8.29 -31.63 3.12
N ASN A 307 8.32 -31.26 4.40
CA ASN A 307 8.52 -32.22 5.48
C ASN A 307 7.14 -32.49 6.12
N TYR A 308 6.79 -33.77 6.29
CA TYR A 308 5.55 -34.20 6.90
C TYR A 308 5.37 -33.51 8.27
N GLY A 309 4.32 -32.68 8.40
CA GLY A 309 4.02 -31.94 9.64
C GLY A 309 4.53 -30.49 9.73
N THR A 310 5.11 -29.91 8.67
CA THR A 310 5.52 -28.49 8.61
C THR A 310 4.86 -27.73 7.45
N PRO A 311 4.75 -26.38 7.51
CA PRO A 311 4.15 -25.59 6.43
C PRO A 311 4.93 -25.76 5.12
N ILE A 312 4.25 -26.17 4.04
CA ILE A 312 4.85 -26.38 2.73
C ILE A 312 5.07 -25.02 2.05
N ALA A 313 6.30 -24.74 1.61
CA ALA A 313 6.63 -23.52 0.88
C ALA A 313 7.33 -23.84 -0.45
N ILE A 314 6.95 -23.10 -1.50
CA ILE A 314 7.65 -23.10 -2.79
C ILE A 314 8.65 -21.95 -2.78
N THR A 315 9.93 -22.29 -2.88
CA THR A 315 11.03 -21.31 -2.82
C THR A 315 11.85 -21.31 -4.11
N ALA A 316 12.31 -20.14 -4.53
CA ALA A 316 13.25 -20.04 -5.65
C ALA A 316 14.61 -20.64 -5.26
N LEU A 317 15.16 -21.50 -6.12
CA LEU A 317 16.47 -22.12 -5.93
C LEU A 317 17.55 -21.10 -6.32
N ASN A 318 18.22 -20.51 -5.33
CA ASN A 318 19.29 -19.56 -5.58
C ASN A 318 20.60 -20.33 -5.78
N THR A 319 21.18 -20.28 -6.98
CA THR A 319 22.46 -20.90 -7.35
C THR A 319 23.62 -20.14 -6.72
N ALA A 320 23.75 -20.18 -5.39
CA ALA A 320 24.98 -19.82 -4.70
C ALA A 320 25.72 -21.11 -4.38
N SER A 321 26.62 -21.49 -5.29
CA SER A 321 27.76 -22.42 -5.12
C SER A 321 27.67 -23.44 -3.96
N GLY A 322 27.34 -24.70 -4.29
CA GLY A 322 27.84 -25.87 -3.54
C GLY A 322 27.33 -26.08 -2.11
N ALA A 323 26.27 -25.41 -1.66
CA ALA A 323 25.70 -25.66 -0.33
C ALA A 323 24.85 -26.94 -0.32
N SER A 324 25.47 -28.09 -0.05
CA SER A 324 24.77 -29.25 0.48
C SER A 324 24.17 -28.89 1.83
N THR A 325 22.86 -28.65 1.89
CA THR A 325 22.14 -28.52 3.16
C THR A 325 21.96 -29.90 3.77
N THR A 326 23.02 -30.41 4.41
CA THR A 326 22.97 -31.58 5.29
C THR A 326 21.96 -31.33 6.40
N GLY A 327 20.82 -32.05 6.37
CA GLY A 327 19.88 -32.14 7.48
C GLY A 327 18.39 -31.90 7.17
N VAL A 328 18.03 -31.46 5.95
CA VAL A 328 16.62 -31.33 5.54
C VAL A 328 16.44 -32.04 4.19
N PRO A 329 15.46 -32.96 4.05
CA PRO A 329 15.20 -33.60 2.75
C PRO A 329 14.73 -32.53 1.77
N THR A 330 15.63 -32.11 0.89
CA THR A 330 15.34 -31.20 -0.22
C THR A 330 15.15 -32.07 -1.45
N LEU A 331 13.90 -32.19 -1.93
CA LEU A 331 13.57 -32.98 -3.11
C LEU A 331 13.42 -32.03 -4.32
N GLY A 332 14.50 -31.92 -5.10
CA GLY A 332 14.55 -31.19 -6.36
C GLY A 332 15.99 -31.12 -6.89
N THR A 333 16.20 -31.48 -8.17
CA THR A 333 17.53 -31.39 -8.82
C THR A 333 17.62 -30.14 -9.70
N VAL A 334 18.84 -29.64 -9.90
CA VAL A 334 19.11 -28.37 -10.60
C VAL A 334 18.87 -28.52 -12.10
N ALA A 335 17.92 -27.78 -12.66
CA ALA A 335 17.85 -27.50 -14.09
C ALA A 335 18.26 -26.04 -14.36
N THR A 336 19.31 -25.85 -15.15
CA THR A 336 19.78 -24.55 -15.61
C THR A 336 18.71 -23.85 -16.44
N VAL A 337 18.18 -22.72 -15.97
CA VAL A 337 17.32 -21.86 -16.79
C VAL A 337 18.21 -21.10 -17.77
N PRO A 338 17.97 -21.14 -19.09
CA PRO A 338 18.65 -20.28 -20.04
C PRO A 338 18.31 -18.82 -19.74
N GLU A 339 19.33 -17.96 -19.62
CA GLU A 339 19.15 -16.51 -19.47
C GLU A 339 18.16 -15.96 -20.51
N GLY A 340 17.15 -15.22 -20.05
CA GLY A 340 16.26 -14.43 -20.92
C GLY A 340 14.78 -14.84 -21.00
N LYS A 341 14.30 -15.82 -20.21
CA LYS A 341 12.84 -16.08 -20.09
C LYS A 341 12.26 -15.43 -18.82
N ASN A 342 11.11 -14.78 -18.98
CA ASN A 342 10.34 -14.16 -17.89
C ASN A 342 10.27 -15.07 -16.65
N PRO A 343 10.37 -14.54 -15.42
CA PRO A 343 10.20 -15.34 -14.21
C PRO A 343 8.83 -16.03 -14.26
N ILE A 344 8.85 -17.35 -14.47
CA ILE A 344 7.64 -18.17 -14.46
C ILE A 344 7.13 -18.15 -13.02
N PRO A 345 5.87 -17.75 -12.76
CA PRO A 345 5.36 -17.77 -11.39
C PRO A 345 5.36 -19.20 -10.85
N SER A 346 5.95 -19.39 -9.67
CA SER A 346 6.09 -20.68 -8.98
C SER A 346 4.79 -21.50 -8.90
N TYR A 347 3.64 -20.84 -8.71
CA TYR A 347 2.33 -21.48 -8.62
C TYR A 347 1.85 -22.13 -9.93
N THR A 348 2.38 -21.75 -11.10
CA THR A 348 1.95 -22.32 -12.39
C THR A 348 2.39 -23.78 -12.57
N ILE A 349 3.51 -24.15 -11.95
CA ILE A 349 4.03 -25.52 -11.92
C ILE A 349 3.14 -26.36 -11.00
N LEU A 350 2.81 -25.82 -9.82
CA LEU A 350 1.87 -26.46 -8.90
C LEU A 350 0.50 -26.67 -9.57
N LEU A 351 -0.05 -25.67 -10.23
CA LEU A 351 -1.34 -25.78 -10.90
C LEU A 351 -1.33 -26.85 -12.00
N LYS A 352 -0.23 -26.98 -12.76
CA LYS A 352 -0.07 -28.06 -13.76
C LYS A 352 0.00 -29.43 -13.10
N ALA A 353 0.71 -29.56 -11.98
CA ALA A 353 0.81 -30.82 -11.24
C ALA A 353 -0.53 -31.22 -10.60
N LEU A 354 -1.27 -30.25 -10.03
CA LEU A 354 -2.61 -30.47 -9.50
C LEU A 354 -3.58 -30.88 -10.63
N ASN A 355 -3.46 -30.27 -11.80
CA ASN A 355 -4.24 -30.64 -12.98
C ASN A 355 -3.96 -32.05 -13.52
N GLN A 356 -2.82 -32.68 -13.17
CA GLN A 356 -2.55 -34.07 -13.52
C GLN A 356 -3.27 -35.06 -12.59
N GLN A 357 -3.60 -34.64 -11.37
CA GLN A 357 -4.28 -35.49 -10.37
C GLN A 357 -5.80 -35.24 -10.32
N GLY A 358 -6.27 -34.12 -10.86
CA GLY A 358 -7.69 -33.79 -10.88
C GLY A 358 -8.00 -32.53 -11.69
N LYS A 359 -9.27 -32.13 -11.72
CA LYS A 359 -9.70 -30.86 -12.32
C LYS A 359 -9.52 -29.74 -11.30
N THR A 360 -8.57 -28.84 -11.55
CA THR A 360 -8.33 -27.69 -10.67
C THR A 360 -9.06 -26.45 -11.17
N SER A 361 -9.78 -25.77 -10.29
CA SER A 361 -10.44 -24.49 -10.55
C SER A 361 -9.98 -23.43 -9.54
N VAL A 362 -9.81 -22.19 -9.99
CA VAL A 362 -9.53 -21.04 -9.11
C VAL A 362 -10.86 -20.47 -8.64
N VAL A 363 -11.15 -20.59 -7.34
CA VAL A 363 -12.41 -20.14 -6.75
C VAL A 363 -12.36 -18.64 -6.41
N SER A 364 -11.22 -18.17 -5.89
CA SER A 364 -11.07 -16.78 -5.47
C SER A 364 -9.60 -16.34 -5.48
N GLU A 365 -9.35 -15.09 -5.89
CA GLU A 365 -8.01 -14.48 -5.92
C GLU A 365 -8.01 -13.04 -5.37
N PRO A 366 -8.19 -12.83 -4.06
CA PRO A 366 -8.09 -11.50 -3.49
C PRO A 366 -6.62 -11.04 -3.43
N ARG A 367 -6.40 -9.76 -3.74
CA ARG A 367 -5.11 -9.08 -3.63
C ARG A 367 -5.25 -7.93 -2.64
N VAL A 368 -4.37 -7.88 -1.65
CA VAL A 368 -4.49 -6.95 -0.52
C VAL A 368 -3.16 -6.26 -0.32
N LEU A 369 -3.19 -4.92 -0.23
CA LEU A 369 -2.04 -4.15 0.18
C LEU A 369 -2.09 -3.97 1.70
N CYS A 370 -1.05 -4.44 2.38
CA CYS A 370 -0.96 -4.41 3.83
C CYS A 370 0.25 -3.57 4.26
N LEU A 371 0.07 -2.72 5.29
CA LEU A 371 1.16 -2.01 5.94
C LEU A 371 1.86 -2.90 6.98
N ASN A 372 3.15 -2.64 7.23
CA ASN A 372 3.91 -3.38 8.22
C ASN A 372 3.28 -3.23 9.63
N ASN A 373 3.14 -4.35 10.33
CA ASN A 373 2.62 -4.41 11.69
C ASN A 373 1.17 -3.86 11.83
N GLN A 374 0.39 -3.89 10.76
CA GLN A 374 -1.02 -3.51 10.75
C GLN A 374 -1.90 -4.63 10.21
N VAL A 375 -3.01 -4.89 10.89
CA VAL A 375 -3.99 -5.88 10.43
C VAL A 375 -4.79 -5.30 9.27
N SER A 376 -4.85 -6.03 8.17
CA SER A 376 -5.69 -5.73 7.01
C SER A 376 -6.80 -6.77 6.90
N VAL A 377 -8.03 -6.32 6.63
CA VAL A 377 -9.21 -7.19 6.54
C VAL A 377 -9.78 -7.11 5.14
N VAL A 378 -10.08 -8.26 4.55
CA VAL A 378 -10.79 -8.38 3.28
C VAL A 378 -12.01 -9.25 3.46
N ARG A 379 -13.18 -8.72 3.11
CA ARG A 379 -14.45 -9.41 3.22
C ARG A 379 -15.18 -9.37 1.88
N ILE A 380 -15.33 -10.53 1.26
CA ILE A 380 -16.02 -10.73 -0.02
C ILE A 380 -17.19 -11.66 0.28
N VAL A 381 -18.36 -11.09 0.51
CA VAL A 381 -19.56 -11.84 0.90
C VAL A 381 -20.70 -11.63 -0.08
N LYS A 382 -21.52 -12.66 -0.25
CA LYS A 382 -22.78 -12.68 -0.96
C LYS A 382 -23.91 -12.83 0.05
N SER A 383 -24.95 -12.01 -0.08
CA SER A 383 -26.16 -12.14 0.72
C SER A 383 -27.31 -12.66 -0.14
N GLU A 384 -27.97 -13.71 0.32
CA GLU A 384 -29.11 -14.34 -0.35
C GLU A 384 -30.30 -14.37 0.60
N GLY A 385 -31.44 -13.85 0.14
CA GLY A 385 -32.70 -13.91 0.88
C GLY A 385 -33.35 -15.29 0.74
N TYR A 386 -33.94 -15.79 1.82
CA TYR A 386 -34.69 -17.05 1.83
C TYR A 386 -35.95 -16.94 2.67
N VAL A 387 -36.89 -17.87 2.49
CA VAL A 387 -38.12 -17.90 3.31
C VAL A 387 -37.83 -18.60 4.63
N ALA A 388 -37.70 -17.82 5.70
CA ALA A 388 -37.35 -18.34 7.03
C ALA A 388 -38.57 -18.88 7.79
N SER A 389 -39.72 -18.25 7.65
CA SER A 389 -40.95 -18.67 8.33
C SER A 389 -42.20 -18.26 7.55
N ILE A 390 -43.22 -19.11 7.63
CA ILE A 390 -44.57 -18.82 7.14
C ILE A 390 -45.52 -19.00 8.33
N GLN A 391 -46.26 -17.95 8.69
CA GLN A 391 -47.33 -18.02 9.69
C GLN A 391 -48.68 -17.95 8.98
N ASN A 392 -49.53 -18.94 9.20
CA ASN A 392 -50.89 -18.97 8.68
C ASN A 392 -51.85 -18.64 9.83
N THR A 393 -52.57 -17.54 9.73
CA THR A 393 -53.67 -17.21 10.66
C THR A 393 -54.99 -17.47 9.94
N ALA A 394 -55.79 -18.40 10.47
CA ALA A 394 -57.16 -18.62 10.04
C ALA A 394 -58.08 -17.77 10.92
N THR A 395 -58.80 -16.82 10.33
CA THR A 395 -59.85 -16.08 11.03
C THR A 395 -61.18 -16.80 10.79
N PRO A 396 -61.88 -17.30 11.85
CA PRO A 396 -63.19 -17.92 11.67
C PRO A 396 -64.21 -16.89 11.18
N GLY A 397 -64.81 -17.12 10.01
CA GLY A 397 -65.97 -16.36 9.56
C GLY A 397 -67.23 -16.72 10.37
N VAL A 398 -68.11 -15.74 10.63
CA VAL A 398 -69.38 -15.91 11.38
C VAL A 398 -70.38 -16.82 10.64
N SER A 399 -70.08 -17.24 9.41
CA SER A 399 -70.83 -18.24 8.67
C SER A 399 -69.89 -19.34 8.17
N SER A 400 -70.25 -20.59 8.42
CA SER A 400 -69.47 -21.83 8.33
C SER A 400 -68.97 -22.22 6.92
N THR A 401 -68.84 -21.29 5.98
CA THR A 401 -68.51 -21.59 4.56
C THR A 401 -67.35 -20.77 3.99
N THR A 402 -66.72 -19.84 4.73
CA THR A 402 -65.52 -19.15 4.21
C THR A 402 -64.52 -18.86 5.32
N ASN A 403 -63.46 -19.67 5.41
CA ASN A 403 -62.27 -19.36 6.18
C ASN A 403 -61.31 -18.55 5.30
N THR A 404 -61.06 -17.29 5.65
CA THR A 404 -59.95 -16.51 5.07
C THR A 404 -58.66 -16.93 5.75
N VAL A 405 -57.77 -17.59 5.00
CA VAL A 405 -56.40 -17.89 5.44
C VAL A 405 -55.51 -16.74 5.01
N THR A 406 -54.91 -16.04 5.96
CA THR A 406 -53.87 -15.04 5.67
C THR A 406 -52.52 -15.65 5.96
N SER A 407 -51.64 -15.70 4.97
CA SER A 407 -50.27 -16.20 5.10
C SER A 407 -49.30 -15.02 5.23
N GLN A 408 -48.59 -14.94 6.34
CA GLN A 408 -47.52 -13.99 6.57
C GLN A 408 -46.17 -14.68 6.34
N VAL A 409 -45.42 -14.23 5.34
CA VAL A 409 -44.08 -14.75 5.02
C VAL A 409 -43.02 -13.85 5.66
N THR A 410 -42.13 -14.44 6.46
CA THR A 410 -40.97 -13.75 7.05
C THR A 410 -39.71 -14.14 6.29
N PRO A 411 -39.05 -13.21 5.56
CA PRO A 411 -37.79 -13.48 4.90
C PRO A 411 -36.65 -13.54 5.93
N GLY A 412 -35.66 -14.41 5.68
CA GLY A 412 -34.36 -14.43 6.33
C GLY A 412 -33.26 -14.07 5.33
N MET A 413 -32.08 -13.70 5.84
CA MET A 413 -30.91 -13.37 5.02
C MET A 413 -29.75 -14.30 5.38
N LEU A 414 -29.23 -15.00 4.38
CA LEU A 414 -28.04 -15.81 4.47
C LEU A 414 -26.84 -15.02 3.92
N VAL A 415 -25.73 -14.98 4.65
CA VAL A 415 -24.49 -14.32 4.20
C VAL A 415 -23.38 -15.37 4.12
N THR A 416 -22.87 -15.62 2.92
CA THR A 416 -21.75 -16.55 2.67
C THR A 416 -20.62 -15.87 1.92
N GLY A 417 -19.38 -16.31 2.08
CA GLY A 417 -18.23 -15.80 1.33
C GLY A 417 -16.91 -15.92 2.08
N LEU A 418 -15.94 -15.10 1.68
CA LEU A 418 -14.57 -15.12 2.21
C LEU A 418 -14.32 -13.90 3.12
N THR A 419 -13.87 -14.14 4.34
CA THR A 419 -13.29 -13.13 5.23
C THR A 419 -11.84 -13.48 5.51
N LEU A 420 -10.93 -12.51 5.37
CA LEU A 420 -9.49 -12.71 5.46
C LEU A 420 -8.88 -11.61 6.34
N TYR A 421 -8.22 -12.00 7.42
CA TYR A 421 -7.43 -11.13 8.28
C TYR A 421 -5.94 -11.43 8.07
N ILE A 422 -5.18 -10.42 7.73
CA ILE A 422 -3.76 -10.54 7.42
C ILE A 422 -2.97 -9.59 8.30
N LEU A 423 -1.98 -10.10 9.02
CA LEU A 423 -1.00 -9.31 9.76
C LEU A 423 0.40 -9.64 9.27
N PRO A 424 1.02 -8.77 8.46
CA PRO A 424 2.42 -8.91 8.07
C PRO A 424 3.34 -8.20 9.08
N LYS A 425 4.48 -8.82 9.37
CA LYS A 425 5.63 -8.23 10.04
C LYS A 425 6.87 -8.45 9.21
N ILE A 426 7.45 -7.36 8.74
CA ILE A 426 8.58 -7.36 7.81
C ILE A 426 9.87 -7.20 8.61
N LEU A 427 10.76 -8.17 8.48
CA LEU A 427 12.09 -8.14 9.07
C LEU A 427 13.12 -8.46 7.99
N ASN A 428 13.87 -7.46 7.56
CA ASN A 428 14.79 -7.55 6.42
C ASN A 428 14.03 -8.07 5.18
N ASP A 429 14.44 -9.20 4.61
CA ASP A 429 13.81 -9.85 3.44
C ASP A 429 12.77 -10.92 3.79
N ARG A 430 12.50 -11.13 5.09
CA ARG A 430 11.55 -12.13 5.57
C ARG A 430 10.28 -11.47 6.06
N ILE A 431 9.16 -12.04 5.67
CA ILE A 431 7.82 -11.58 6.00
C ILE A 431 7.22 -12.63 6.92
N TYR A 432 7.06 -12.27 8.20
CA TYR A 432 6.23 -13.04 9.12
C TYR A 432 4.79 -12.70 8.82
N LEU A 433 3.98 -13.71 8.53
CA LEU A 433 2.60 -13.54 8.14
C LEU A 433 1.71 -14.34 9.09
N SER A 434 0.78 -13.65 9.75
CA SER A 434 -0.35 -14.29 10.42
C SER A 434 -1.57 -14.11 9.55
N VAL A 435 -2.16 -15.22 9.11
CA VAL A 435 -3.34 -15.22 8.25
C VAL A 435 -4.46 -15.95 8.96
N ASN A 436 -5.63 -15.32 9.00
CA ASN A 436 -6.88 -15.94 9.38
C ASN A 436 -7.84 -15.83 8.21
N ALA A 437 -8.39 -16.94 7.76
CA ALA A 437 -9.37 -16.95 6.68
C ALA A 437 -10.59 -17.75 7.09
N ASP A 438 -11.77 -17.18 6.85
CA ASP A 438 -13.06 -17.81 7.05
C ASP A 438 -13.75 -17.85 5.69
N LEU A 439 -13.98 -19.05 5.16
CA LEU A 439 -14.65 -19.26 3.88
C LEU A 439 -15.97 -20.00 4.13
N SER A 440 -17.07 -19.40 3.71
CA SER A 440 -18.39 -20.02 3.74
C SER A 440 -19.00 -20.10 2.35
N THR A 441 -19.60 -21.25 2.04
CA THR A 441 -20.30 -21.51 0.77
C THR A 441 -21.72 -21.99 1.06
N ASN A 442 -22.68 -21.52 0.25
CA ASN A 442 -24.06 -22.02 0.30
C ASN A 442 -24.16 -23.29 -0.55
N ASP A 443 -24.52 -24.42 0.06
CA ASP A 443 -24.72 -25.71 -0.60
C ASP A 443 -26.17 -25.91 -1.08
N GLY A 444 -27.00 -24.87 -0.95
CA GLY A 444 -28.38 -24.81 -1.42
C GLY A 444 -29.41 -24.78 -0.30
N PHE A 445 -30.68 -24.71 -0.68
CA PHE A 445 -31.81 -24.66 0.23
C PHE A 445 -32.58 -25.98 0.17
N LYS A 446 -32.88 -26.57 1.34
CA LYS A 446 -33.82 -27.68 1.46
C LYS A 446 -35.20 -27.14 1.76
N GLN A 447 -36.21 -27.55 1.00
CA GLN A 447 -37.60 -27.24 1.32
C GLN A 447 -38.08 -28.14 2.46
N PHE A 448 -38.79 -27.56 3.42
CA PHE A 448 -39.40 -28.27 4.52
C PHE A 448 -40.79 -27.70 4.79
N GLY A 449 -41.82 -28.55 4.79
CA GLY A 449 -43.20 -28.14 5.06
C GLY A 449 -44.21 -28.79 4.13
N PRO A 450 -45.51 -28.60 4.38
CA PRO A 450 -46.58 -29.03 3.49
C PRO A 450 -46.56 -28.21 2.18
N THR A 451 -47.03 -28.79 1.06
CA THR A 451 -46.93 -28.26 -0.32
C THR A 451 -47.41 -26.81 -0.54
N ASN A 452 -48.24 -26.28 0.37
CA ASN A 452 -48.75 -24.89 0.32
C ASN A 452 -48.09 -23.93 1.34
N SER A 453 -47.13 -24.38 2.14
CA SER A 453 -46.41 -23.59 3.17
C SER A 453 -45.02 -24.18 3.44
N GLU A 454 -44.17 -24.16 2.42
CA GLU A 454 -42.78 -24.65 2.52
C GLU A 454 -41.83 -23.54 2.98
N ILE A 455 -41.05 -23.83 4.02
CA ILE A 455 -39.90 -23.01 4.44
C ILE A 455 -38.62 -23.49 3.76
N GLN A 456 -37.63 -22.60 3.66
CA GLN A 456 -36.32 -22.90 3.07
C GLN A 456 -35.26 -23.00 4.17
N LEU A 457 -34.61 -24.16 4.29
CA LEU A 457 -33.51 -24.41 5.21
C LEU A 457 -32.18 -24.32 4.44
N PRO A 458 -31.36 -23.27 4.64
CA PRO A 458 -30.05 -23.18 4.00
C PRO A 458 -29.08 -24.23 4.55
N SER A 459 -28.27 -24.81 3.67
CA SER A 459 -27.13 -25.66 4.02
C SER A 459 -25.85 -24.89 3.74
N ILE A 460 -24.99 -24.70 4.74
CA ILE A 460 -23.76 -23.90 4.62
C ILE A 460 -22.57 -24.79 4.97
N THR A 461 -21.53 -24.73 4.15
CA THR A 461 -20.21 -25.30 4.48
C THR A 461 -19.28 -24.15 4.88
N GLU A 462 -18.67 -24.23 6.08
CA GLU A 462 -17.70 -23.25 6.58
C GLU A 462 -16.30 -23.91 6.68
N LYS A 463 -15.26 -23.16 6.32
CA LYS A 463 -13.85 -23.56 6.34
C LYS A 463 -13.03 -22.46 7.01
N HIS A 464 -12.37 -22.78 8.11
CA HIS A 464 -11.58 -21.84 8.90
C HIS A 464 -10.09 -22.17 8.82
N PHE A 465 -9.26 -21.14 8.66
CA PHE A 465 -7.81 -21.24 8.57
C PHE A 465 -7.17 -20.23 9.53
N ASN A 466 -6.29 -20.67 10.44
CA ASN A 466 -5.44 -19.79 11.24
C ASN A 466 -4.01 -20.31 11.13
N GLN A 467 -3.11 -19.55 10.51
CA GLN A 467 -1.74 -19.96 10.32
C GLN A 467 -0.79 -18.79 10.53
N ARG A 468 0.31 -19.08 11.23
CA ARG A 468 1.47 -18.19 11.34
C ARG A 468 2.64 -18.84 10.60
N SER A 469 3.26 -18.08 9.73
CA SER A 469 4.34 -18.57 8.89
C SER A 469 5.37 -17.49 8.63
N MET A 470 6.57 -17.90 8.25
CA MET A 470 7.61 -17.01 7.78
C MET A 470 7.86 -17.33 6.31
N VAL A 471 7.70 -16.34 5.45
CA VAL A 471 7.82 -16.49 4.00
C VAL A 471 8.78 -15.43 3.49
N LYS A 472 9.62 -15.75 2.49
CA LYS A 472 10.43 -14.72 1.82
C LYS A 472 9.57 -13.94 0.83
N SER A 473 9.99 -12.73 0.51
CA SER A 473 9.32 -11.95 -0.54
C SER A 473 9.31 -12.72 -1.87
N GLY A 474 8.12 -12.90 -2.46
CA GLY A 474 7.92 -13.59 -3.75
C GLY A 474 7.73 -15.11 -3.67
N ASP A 475 8.05 -15.75 -2.54
CA ASP A 475 7.81 -17.18 -2.33
C ASP A 475 6.32 -17.44 -2.05
N THR A 476 5.82 -18.61 -2.46
CA THR A 476 4.42 -18.99 -2.26
C THR A 476 4.32 -19.99 -1.12
N LEU A 477 3.59 -19.62 -0.07
CA LEU A 477 3.19 -20.51 1.00
C LEU A 477 1.93 -21.28 0.59
N ILE A 478 1.95 -22.59 0.81
CA ILE A 478 0.79 -23.46 0.61
C ILE A 478 0.20 -23.76 1.99
N LEU A 479 -1.02 -23.29 2.22
CA LEU A 479 -1.82 -23.70 3.37
C LEU A 479 -2.71 -24.86 2.94
N SER A 480 -2.38 -26.02 3.53
CA SER A 480 -3.07 -27.32 3.59
C SER A 480 -4.39 -27.50 2.81
N GLY A 481 -4.47 -28.65 2.12
CA GLY A 481 -5.65 -29.14 1.40
C GLY A 481 -6.73 -29.70 2.33
N PHE A 482 -7.90 -29.07 2.42
CA PHE A 482 -9.05 -29.64 3.12
C PHE A 482 -9.80 -30.60 2.18
N ARG A 483 -9.84 -31.89 2.52
CA ARG A 483 -10.52 -32.92 1.73
C ARG A 483 -11.97 -33.09 2.18
N GLN A 484 -12.90 -32.88 1.25
CA GLN A 484 -14.31 -33.21 1.39
C GLN A 484 -14.63 -34.40 0.50
N VAL A 485 -15.23 -35.44 1.08
CA VAL A 485 -15.67 -36.64 0.37
C VAL A 485 -17.20 -36.58 0.31
N THR A 486 -17.73 -36.50 -0.90
CA THR A 486 -19.18 -36.54 -1.13
C THR A 486 -19.54 -37.84 -1.83
N ASN A 487 -20.29 -38.70 -1.15
CA ASN A 487 -20.83 -39.92 -1.74
C ASN A 487 -22.21 -39.63 -2.33
N ARG A 488 -22.35 -39.68 -3.65
CA ARG A 488 -23.62 -39.59 -4.35
C ARG A 488 -24.02 -40.98 -4.84
N THR A 489 -25.06 -41.54 -4.24
CA THR A 489 -25.66 -42.78 -4.73
C THR A 489 -26.74 -42.43 -5.75
N GLY A 490 -26.46 -42.66 -7.02
CA GLY A 490 -27.41 -42.44 -8.12
C GLY A 490 -28.05 -43.75 -8.57
N ALA A 491 -29.38 -43.82 -8.58
CA ALA A 491 -30.09 -44.91 -9.22
C ALA A 491 -30.20 -44.64 -10.73
N ASN A 492 -29.14 -44.86 -11.50
CA ASN A 492 -29.26 -44.89 -12.96
C ASN A 492 -29.91 -46.21 -13.38
N GLN A 493 -31.25 -46.23 -13.39
CA GLN A 493 -32.03 -47.33 -13.94
C GLN A 493 -32.18 -47.12 -15.45
N PHE A 494 -31.42 -47.85 -16.28
CA PHE A 494 -31.71 -47.95 -17.71
C PHE A 494 -32.89 -48.90 -17.99
N LEU A 495 -33.22 -49.78 -17.02
CA LEU A 495 -34.38 -50.68 -17.02
C LEU A 495 -35.01 -50.67 -15.62
N THR A 496 -36.34 -50.54 -15.55
CA THR A 496 -37.16 -50.35 -14.34
C THR A 496 -37.27 -51.60 -13.43
N SER A 497 -36.33 -52.53 -13.48
CA SER A 497 -36.32 -53.74 -12.66
C SER A 497 -35.22 -53.70 -11.61
N GLN A 498 -35.59 -53.66 -10.32
CA GLN A 498 -34.65 -53.79 -9.20
C GLN A 498 -33.85 -55.11 -9.21
N ALA A 499 -34.32 -56.14 -9.93
CA ALA A 499 -33.71 -57.47 -9.99
C ALA A 499 -32.42 -57.54 -10.83
N LEU A 500 -32.16 -56.55 -11.71
CA LEU A 500 -30.97 -56.48 -12.56
C LEU A 500 -30.15 -55.18 -12.32
N GLY A 501 -30.50 -54.42 -11.27
CA GLY A 501 -30.04 -53.05 -11.04
C GLY A 501 -28.76 -52.94 -10.22
N GLY A 502 -27.66 -52.54 -10.87
CA GLY A 502 -26.47 -52.04 -10.17
C GLY A 502 -26.75 -50.64 -9.61
N LYS A 503 -26.52 -50.44 -8.31
CA LYS A 503 -26.46 -49.09 -7.72
C LYS A 503 -25.14 -48.46 -8.14
N ALA A 504 -25.18 -47.43 -8.99
CA ALA A 504 -23.99 -46.64 -9.29
C ALA A 504 -23.74 -45.69 -8.11
N ALA A 505 -22.72 -45.99 -7.30
CA ALA A 505 -22.19 -45.07 -6.32
C ALA A 505 -21.11 -44.23 -6.99
N GLU A 506 -21.31 -42.92 -7.06
CA GLU A 506 -20.33 -41.96 -7.53
C GLU A 506 -19.75 -41.24 -6.31
N GLN A 507 -18.45 -41.43 -6.07
CA GLN A 507 -17.72 -40.75 -5.01
C GLN A 507 -17.00 -39.55 -5.62
N VAL A 508 -17.31 -38.35 -5.16
CA VAL A 508 -16.64 -37.11 -5.59
C VAL A 508 -15.79 -36.59 -4.43
N ASN A 509 -14.48 -36.53 -4.65
CA ASN A 509 -13.53 -35.98 -3.69
C ASN A 509 -13.10 -34.58 -4.15
N THR A 510 -13.30 -33.58 -3.29
CA THR A 510 -12.92 -32.19 -3.54
C THR A 510 -11.91 -31.75 -2.48
N GLU A 511 -10.78 -31.20 -2.90
CA GLU A 511 -9.74 -30.69 -2.00
C GLU A 511 -9.53 -29.18 -2.19
N THR A 512 -9.59 -28.41 -1.11
CA THR A 512 -9.39 -26.95 -1.16
C THR A 512 -7.98 -26.59 -0.72
N VAL A 513 -7.19 -25.97 -1.61
CA VAL A 513 -5.80 -25.54 -1.35
C VAL A 513 -5.73 -24.02 -1.34
N VAL A 514 -5.13 -23.42 -0.31
CA VAL A 514 -4.96 -21.97 -0.22
C VAL A 514 -3.49 -21.61 -0.44
N LEU A 515 -3.22 -20.78 -1.44
CA LEU A 515 -1.89 -20.27 -1.74
C LEU A 515 -1.77 -18.82 -1.30
N ILE A 516 -0.68 -18.49 -0.62
CA ILE A 516 -0.40 -17.12 -0.18
C ILE A 516 0.99 -16.71 -0.64
N THR A 517 1.04 -15.65 -1.44
CA THR A 517 2.29 -15.09 -1.97
C THR A 517 2.43 -13.64 -1.53
N PRO A 518 3.25 -13.36 -0.51
CA PRO A 518 3.57 -11.99 -0.12
C PRO A 518 4.68 -11.41 -1.01
N ILE A 519 4.48 -10.21 -1.51
CA ILE A 519 5.45 -9.47 -2.32
C ILE A 519 5.76 -8.17 -1.57
N LEU A 520 7.01 -8.01 -1.13
CA LEU A 520 7.47 -6.77 -0.54
C LEU A 520 7.44 -5.67 -1.60
N LEU A 521 6.76 -4.56 -1.31
CA LEU A 521 6.81 -3.38 -2.16
C LEU A 521 7.93 -2.47 -1.64
N HIS A 522 8.94 -2.26 -2.48
CA HIS A 522 9.87 -1.17 -2.27
C HIS A 522 9.14 0.10 -2.70
N GLY A 523 8.86 0.99 -1.76
CA GLY A 523 8.23 2.27 -2.06
C GLY A 523 9.00 2.99 -3.17
N SER A 524 8.29 3.50 -4.17
CA SER A 524 8.82 4.53 -5.04
C SER A 524 9.10 5.74 -4.15
N ALA A 525 10.40 5.97 -3.91
CA ALA A 525 10.93 7.06 -3.09
C ALA A 525 10.40 8.44 -3.51
#